data_AF-A0A6I3L332-F1
#
_entry.id   AF-A0A6I3L332-F1
#
_cell.length_a   1.000
_cell.length_b   1.000
_cell.length_c   1.000
_cell.angle_alpha   90.00
_cell.angle_beta   90.00
_cell.angle_gamma   90.00
#
_symmetry.space_group_name_H-M   'P 1'
#
loop_
_entity.id
_entity.type
_entity.pdbx_description
1 polymer ?
#
loop_
_entity_poly.entity_id
_entity_poly.type
_entity_poly.pdbx_seq_one_letter_code
_entity_poly.pdbx_strand_id
1 'polypeptide(L)'
;MDLLLPLLLVALLIPMFLGVRRQKREMAKVTEMQDALKVGDRVVTTSGLFGTVVELDDTSVDLEIAEEVVTTWLRQSIREVRNDDIDATGDTTAEDSAEAVSSNSAEAAASNGTADDHVAAPEAAADASRLTKD
;
A
#
# COMPACT_ATOMS: atom_id res chain seq x y z
N MET A 1 -15.38 12.78 42.02
CA MET A 1 -15.33 12.72 40.54
C MET A 1 -14.11 13.46 39.98
N ASP A 2 -13.27 14.03 40.84
CA ASP A 2 -12.14 14.92 40.48
C ASP A 2 -10.89 14.20 39.98
N LEU A 3 -10.77 12.89 40.24
CA LEU A 3 -9.69 12.04 39.73
C LEU A 3 -9.97 11.44 38.34
N LEU A 4 -11.22 11.50 37.87
CA LEU A 4 -11.61 10.93 36.57
C LEU A 4 -11.09 11.79 35.41
N LEU A 5 -11.15 13.12 35.56
CA LEU A 5 -10.65 14.08 34.58
C LEU A 5 -9.13 13.96 34.33
N PRO A 6 -8.23 13.94 35.36
CA PRO A 6 -6.80 13.73 35.14
C PRO A 6 -6.48 12.31 34.65
N LEU A 7 -7.20 11.28 35.10
CA LEU A 7 -6.98 9.90 34.66
C LEU A 7 -7.35 9.70 33.18
N LEU A 8 -8.43 10.33 32.70
CA LEU A 8 -8.82 10.33 31.29
C LEU A 8 -7.79 11.06 30.42
N LEU A 9 -7.27 12.20 30.89
CA LEU A 9 -6.26 12.98 30.18
C LEU A 9 -4.97 12.17 29.94
N VAL A 10 -4.49 11.48 30.98
CA VAL A 10 -3.31 10.61 30.88
C VAL A 10 -3.57 9.40 29.97
N ALA A 11 -4.76 8.78 30.08
CA ALA A 11 -5.15 7.65 29.25
C ALA A 11 -5.19 7.99 27.75
N LEU A 12 -5.51 9.23 27.38
CA LEU A 12 -5.52 9.68 25.98
C LEU A 12 -4.12 10.10 25.49
N LEU A 13 -3.32 10.76 26.32
CA LEU A 13 -2.02 11.33 25.90
C LEU A 13 -0.92 10.28 25.72
N ILE A 14 -0.89 9.23 26.55
CA ILE A 14 0.14 8.18 26.47
C ILE A 14 0.14 7.45 25.12
N PRO A 15 -0.99 6.89 24.61
CA PRO A 15 -0.99 6.20 23.34
C PRO A 15 -0.73 7.14 22.15
N MET A 16 -1.15 8.41 22.23
CA MET A 16 -0.87 9.41 21.19
C MET A 16 0.64 9.68 21.07
N PHE A 17 1.35 9.82 22.19
CA PHE A 17 2.79 10.08 22.18
C PHE A 17 3.60 8.88 21.66
N LEU A 18 3.20 7.65 22.02
CA LEU A 18 3.82 6.43 21.50
C LEU A 18 3.51 6.20 20.01
N GLY A 19 2.28 6.49 19.57
CA GLY A 19 1.84 6.34 18.19
C GLY A 19 2.63 7.24 17.22
N VAL A 20 2.77 8.53 17.54
CA VAL A 20 3.52 9.49 16.71
C VAL A 20 4.99 9.08 16.58
N ARG A 21 5.60 8.59 17.66
CA ARG A 21 7.00 8.14 17.64
C ARG A 21 7.20 6.90 16.76
N ARG A 22 6.22 5.99 16.71
CA ARG A 22 6.26 4.79 15.84
C ARG A 22 6.09 5.17 14.37
N GLN A 23 5.09 5.98 14.05
CA GLN A 23 4.86 6.45 12.67
C GLN A 23 6.06 7.19 12.09
N LYS A 24 6.67 8.09 12.87
CA LYS A 24 7.85 8.83 12.39
C LYS A 24 9.04 7.92 12.07
N ARG A 25 9.21 6.81 12.81
CA ARG A 25 10.27 5.83 12.56
C ARG A 25 10.01 5.02 11.29
N GLU A 26 8.77 4.63 11.05
CA GLU A 26 8.40 3.89 9.84
C GLU A 26 8.57 4.75 8.59
N MET A 27 8.12 6.02 8.64
CA MET A 27 8.32 6.98 7.55
C MET A 27 9.81 7.22 7.28
N ALA A 28 10.62 7.40 8.33
CA ALA A 28 12.06 7.58 8.18
C ALA A 28 12.74 6.37 7.52
N LYS A 29 12.35 5.14 7.87
CA LYS A 29 12.88 3.93 7.24
C LYS A 29 12.54 3.85 5.76
N VAL A 30 11.31 4.22 5.38
CA VAL A 30 10.87 4.23 3.98
C VAL A 30 11.67 5.26 3.18
N THR A 31 11.85 6.46 3.72
CA THR A 31 12.67 7.50 3.09
C THR A 31 14.14 7.07 2.97
N GLU A 32 14.73 6.48 4.02
CA GLU A 32 16.11 6.00 3.99
C GLU A 32 16.32 4.90 2.94
N MET A 33 15.36 3.99 2.78
CA MET A 33 15.39 2.98 1.72
C MET A 33 15.33 3.63 0.33
N GLN A 34 14.45 4.62 0.14
CA GLN A 34 14.36 5.36 -1.12
C GLN A 34 15.65 6.12 -1.42
N ASP A 35 16.29 6.69 -0.39
CA ASP A 35 17.57 7.39 -0.48
C ASP A 35 18.74 6.46 -0.83
N ALA A 36 18.64 5.18 -0.46
CA ALA A 36 19.64 4.17 -0.76
C ALA A 36 19.51 3.55 -2.17
N LEU A 37 18.46 3.88 -2.93
CA LEU A 37 18.22 3.37 -4.29
C LEU A 37 19.35 3.75 -5.24
N LYS A 38 19.71 2.81 -6.12
CA LYS A 38 20.73 2.96 -7.14
C LYS A 38 20.23 2.51 -8.51
N VAL A 39 20.88 3.03 -9.55
CA VAL A 39 20.68 2.54 -10.92
C VAL A 39 21.14 1.08 -11.00
N GLY A 40 20.31 0.23 -11.60
CA GLY A 40 20.52 -1.21 -11.70
C GLY A 40 19.83 -2.02 -10.61
N ASP A 41 19.27 -1.38 -9.57
CA ASP A 41 18.54 -2.10 -8.53
C ASP A 41 17.25 -2.71 -9.09
N ARG A 42 16.98 -3.97 -8.75
CA ARG A 42 15.68 -4.58 -9.00
C ARG A 42 14.74 -4.18 -7.86
N VAL A 43 13.54 -3.72 -8.19
CA VAL A 43 12.62 -3.18 -7.19
C VAL A 43 11.22 -3.73 -7.35
N VAL A 44 10.45 -3.63 -6.27
CA VAL A 44 9.02 -3.90 -6.25
C VAL A 44 8.28 -2.63 -5.84
N THR A 45 7.33 -2.20 -6.67
CA THR A 45 6.48 -1.05 -6.34
C THR A 45 5.40 -1.43 -5.33
N THR A 46 4.71 -0.43 -4.77
CA THR A 46 3.60 -0.66 -3.83
C THR A 46 2.44 -1.43 -4.46
N SER A 47 2.25 -1.34 -5.79
CA SER A 47 1.23 -2.08 -6.54
C SER A 47 1.65 -3.52 -6.88
N GLY A 48 2.88 -3.91 -6.57
CA GLY A 48 3.42 -5.25 -6.87
C GLY A 48 4.06 -5.38 -8.26
N LEU A 49 4.31 -4.26 -8.94
CA LEU A 49 5.06 -4.25 -10.20
C LEU A 49 6.55 -4.52 -9.91
N PHE A 50 7.14 -5.41 -10.69
CA PHE A 50 8.58 -5.62 -10.72
C PHE A 50 9.20 -4.75 -11.82
N GLY A 51 10.33 -4.16 -11.53
CA GLY A 51 11.10 -3.40 -12.51
C GLY A 51 12.56 -3.27 -12.10
N THR A 52 13.37 -2.77 -13.02
CA THR A 52 14.77 -2.43 -12.79
C THR A 52 14.94 -0.94 -12.91
N VAL A 53 15.66 -0.32 -11.98
CA VAL A 53 15.89 1.12 -12.01
C VAL A 53 16.89 1.48 -13.10
N VAL A 54 16.50 2.33 -14.04
CA VAL A 54 17.33 2.77 -15.17
C VAL A 54 17.88 4.17 -14.92
N GLU A 55 17.08 5.03 -14.32
CA GLU A 55 17.42 6.41 -13.99
C GLU A 55 16.78 6.82 -12.65
N LEU A 56 17.47 7.66 -11.88
CA LEU A 56 16.95 8.25 -10.65
C LEU A 56 17.03 9.76 -10.70
N ASP A 57 15.93 10.40 -10.33
CA ASP A 57 15.86 11.81 -9.97
C ASP A 57 15.54 11.97 -8.48
N ASP A 58 15.47 13.22 -8.02
CA ASP A 58 15.09 13.55 -6.64
C ASP A 58 13.68 13.07 -6.28
N THR A 59 12.74 13.14 -7.23
CA THR A 59 11.30 12.83 -7.00
C THR A 59 10.76 11.69 -7.85
N SER A 60 11.42 11.39 -8.97
CA SER A 60 11.03 10.37 -9.95
C SER A 60 12.06 9.26 -10.03
N VAL A 61 11.59 8.11 -10.52
CA VAL A 61 12.42 6.96 -10.84
C VAL A 61 11.91 6.34 -12.13
N ASP A 62 12.82 6.07 -13.06
CA ASP A 62 12.49 5.40 -14.30
C ASP A 62 12.76 3.90 -14.15
N LEU A 63 11.71 3.12 -14.38
CA LEU A 63 11.70 1.67 -14.24
C LEU A 63 11.54 1.00 -15.60
N GLU A 64 12.47 0.13 -15.94
CA GLU A 64 12.33 -0.82 -17.03
C GLU A 64 11.51 -2.04 -16.57
N ILE A 65 10.42 -2.32 -17.27
CA ILE A 65 9.48 -3.39 -16.94
C ILE A 65 9.50 -4.55 -17.95
N ALA A 66 10.01 -4.27 -19.15
CA ALA A 66 10.22 -5.21 -20.25
C ALA A 66 11.28 -4.62 -21.19
N GLU A 67 11.79 -5.41 -22.13
CA GLU A 67 12.79 -4.95 -23.11
C GLU A 67 12.31 -3.67 -23.82
N GLU A 68 13.11 -2.60 -23.68
CA GLU A 68 12.86 -1.27 -24.24
C GLU A 68 11.60 -0.56 -23.71
N VAL A 69 10.96 -1.06 -22.65
CA VAL A 69 9.79 -0.43 -22.01
C VAL A 69 10.19 0.21 -20.69
N VAL A 70 10.39 1.52 -20.73
CA VAL A 70 10.69 2.36 -19.56
C VAL A 70 9.48 3.19 -19.17
N THR A 71 9.19 3.23 -17.87
CA THR A 71 8.06 3.99 -17.31
C THR A 71 8.53 4.82 -16.13
N THR A 72 8.04 6.05 -16.03
CA THR A 72 8.37 6.98 -14.94
C THR A 72 7.39 6.83 -13.78
N TRP A 73 7.92 6.62 -12.59
CA TRP A 73 7.17 6.50 -11.35
C TRP A 73 7.65 7.52 -10.33
N LEU A 74 6.84 7.75 -9.30
CA LEU A 74 7.31 8.52 -8.14
C LEU A 74 8.29 7.65 -7.35
N ARG A 75 9.35 8.27 -6.83
CA ARG A 75 10.33 7.58 -5.96
C ARG A 75 9.65 6.94 -4.74
N GLN A 76 8.58 7.57 -4.25
CA GLN A 76 7.77 7.06 -3.14
C GLN A 76 6.96 5.79 -3.46
N SER A 77 6.82 5.43 -4.74
CA SER A 77 6.11 4.22 -5.17
C SER A 77 6.94 2.95 -5.00
N ILE A 78 8.23 3.06 -4.70
CA ILE A 78 9.09 1.92 -4.44
C ILE A 78 8.84 1.41 -3.02
N ARG A 79 8.54 0.11 -2.88
CA ARG A 79 8.27 -0.55 -1.60
C ARG A 79 9.48 -1.31 -1.09
N GLU A 80 10.20 -1.97 -1.99
CA GLU A 80 11.26 -2.92 -1.66
C GLU A 80 12.32 -2.95 -2.75
N VAL A 81 13.58 -3.10 -2.35
CA VAL A 81 14.73 -3.34 -3.22
C VAL A 81 15.14 -4.79 -3.10
N ARG A 82 15.28 -5.48 -4.22
CA ARG A 82 15.76 -6.86 -4.32
C ARG A 82 17.22 -6.88 -4.74
N ASN A 83 18.03 -7.52 -3.92
CA ASN A 83 19.41 -7.83 -4.25
C ASN A 83 19.47 -9.29 -4.68
N ASP A 84 19.41 -9.53 -6.00
CA ASP A 84 19.43 -10.87 -6.57
C ASP A 84 20.76 -11.61 -6.32
N ASP A 85 21.79 -10.90 -5.83
CA ASP A 85 23.10 -11.47 -5.47
C ASP A 85 23.10 -12.26 -4.14
N ILE A 86 22.01 -12.22 -3.36
CA ILE A 86 21.95 -12.85 -2.02
C ILE A 86 21.19 -14.20 -2.02
N ASP A 87 20.57 -14.60 -3.14
CA ASP A 87 19.68 -15.76 -3.17
C ASP A 87 20.30 -17.04 -3.79
N ALA A 88 21.61 -17.24 -3.61
CA ALA A 88 22.26 -18.52 -3.91
C ALA A 88 22.69 -19.32 -2.65
N THR A 89 22.37 -18.89 -1.43
CA THR A 89 22.64 -19.69 -0.22
C THR A 89 21.69 -19.36 0.94
N GLY A 90 20.81 -20.31 1.27
CA GLY A 90 20.54 -20.75 2.65
C GLY A 90 19.73 -19.85 3.60
N ASP A 91 18.51 -20.31 3.88
CA ASP A 91 17.83 -20.34 5.19
C ASP A 91 18.36 -19.42 6.33
N THR A 92 17.48 -18.56 6.84
CA THR A 92 17.49 -18.14 8.25
C THR A 92 16.05 -18.04 8.74
N THR A 93 15.55 -19.20 9.19
CA THR A 93 15.04 -19.43 10.55
C THR A 93 14.16 -18.35 11.19
N ALA A 94 12.89 -18.73 11.37
CA ALA A 94 11.95 -18.15 12.30
C ALA A 94 12.37 -18.40 13.77
N GLU A 95 12.26 -17.38 14.62
CA GLU A 95 12.07 -17.37 16.10
C GLU A 95 11.75 -15.91 16.46
N ASP A 96 10.84 -15.48 17.32
CA ASP A 96 9.86 -16.10 18.21
C ASP A 96 9.01 -14.94 18.79
N SER A 97 7.71 -15.15 18.99
CA SER A 97 6.88 -14.59 20.07
C SER A 97 5.41 -14.95 19.81
N ALA A 98 5.05 -16.16 20.24
CA ALA A 98 3.68 -16.59 20.45
C ALA A 98 3.22 -16.34 21.90
N GLU A 99 1.90 -16.36 22.08
CA GLU A 99 1.08 -16.26 23.31
C GLU A 99 0.66 -14.83 23.74
N ALA A 100 -0.61 -14.52 24.07
CA ALA A 100 -1.76 -15.36 24.40
C ALA A 100 -3.10 -14.71 23.98
N VAL A 101 -4.06 -15.57 23.69
CA VAL A 101 -5.47 -15.29 23.39
C VAL A 101 -6.22 -14.88 24.67
N SER A 102 -7.06 -13.84 24.61
CA SER A 102 -8.22 -13.75 25.50
C SER A 102 -9.41 -13.13 24.78
N SER A 103 -10.46 -13.93 24.72
CA SER A 103 -11.77 -13.75 24.12
C SER A 103 -12.56 -12.58 24.71
N ASN A 104 -13.34 -11.89 23.88
CA ASN A 104 -14.76 -11.73 24.19
C ASN A 104 -15.60 -11.66 22.91
N SER A 105 -16.59 -12.54 22.84
CA SER A 105 -17.59 -12.64 21.78
C SER A 105 -18.75 -11.65 21.96
N ALA A 106 -19.49 -11.48 20.86
CA ALA A 106 -20.87 -10.98 20.73
C ALA A 106 -21.02 -9.45 20.79
N GLU A 107 -21.74 -8.75 19.91
CA GLU A 107 -22.63 -9.10 18.80
C GLU A 107 -23.14 -7.76 18.23
N ALA A 108 -23.31 -7.64 16.90
CA ALA A 108 -24.52 -7.11 16.24
C ALA A 108 -24.28 -6.52 14.84
N ALA A 109 -25.18 -6.94 13.94
CA ALA A 109 -25.66 -6.25 12.74
C ALA A 109 -24.85 -6.38 11.44
N ALA A 110 -25.09 -7.52 10.77
CA ALA A 110 -25.07 -7.60 9.33
C ALA A 110 -26.26 -6.85 8.72
N SER A 111 -26.00 -6.02 7.71
CA SER A 111 -26.78 -5.93 6.47
C SER A 111 -26.12 -4.90 5.56
N ASN A 112 -25.49 -5.36 4.47
CA ASN A 112 -25.51 -4.59 3.24
C ASN A 112 -25.26 -5.48 2.02
N GLY A 113 -26.29 -5.54 1.17
CA GLY A 113 -26.15 -5.44 -0.29
C GLY A 113 -25.67 -6.67 -1.06
N THR A 114 -26.56 -7.65 -1.24
CA THR A 114 -26.56 -8.47 -2.45
C THR A 114 -27.13 -7.63 -3.59
N ALA A 115 -26.33 -7.37 -4.62
CA ALA A 115 -26.83 -7.00 -5.94
C ALA A 115 -26.29 -8.05 -6.92
N ASP A 116 -27.14 -9.02 -7.20
CA ASP A 116 -26.97 -10.02 -8.24
C ASP A 116 -26.97 -9.36 -9.62
N ASP A 117 -26.01 -9.84 -10.39
CA ASP A 117 -25.99 -10.09 -11.83
C ASP A 117 -27.35 -9.96 -12.54
N HIS A 118 -27.40 -9.12 -13.57
CA HIS A 118 -28.36 -9.32 -14.66
C HIS A 118 -27.67 -9.12 -16.02
N VAL A 119 -27.23 -10.23 -16.60
CA VAL A 119 -27.01 -10.38 -18.04
C VAL A 119 -28.36 -10.33 -18.76
N ALA A 120 -28.52 -9.41 -19.72
CA ALA A 120 -29.24 -9.62 -20.98
C ALA A 120 -29.15 -8.38 -21.91
N ALA A 121 -28.35 -8.49 -22.97
CA ALA A 121 -28.69 -7.92 -24.28
C ALA A 121 -29.70 -8.89 -24.96
N PRO A 122 -30.55 -8.52 -25.96
CA PRO A 122 -30.24 -7.59 -27.05
C PRO A 122 -31.41 -6.72 -27.63
N GLU A 123 -31.03 -5.89 -28.60
CA GLU A 123 -31.76 -5.45 -29.80
C GLU A 123 -32.92 -4.43 -29.79
N ALA A 124 -32.72 -3.43 -30.67
CA ALA A 124 -33.67 -2.79 -31.59
C ALA A 124 -34.84 -1.94 -31.02
N ALA A 125 -34.73 -0.62 -31.20
CA ALA A 125 -35.53 0.14 -32.17
C ALA A 125 -35.46 1.66 -31.91
N ALA A 126 -35.19 2.40 -32.99
CA ALA A 126 -35.67 3.75 -33.28
C ALA A 126 -35.60 4.83 -32.18
N ASP A 127 -34.67 5.78 -32.34
CA ASP A 127 -35.05 7.17 -32.15
C ASP A 127 -34.46 8.05 -33.24
N ALA A 128 -35.35 8.80 -33.84
CA ALA A 128 -35.12 9.67 -34.95
C ALA A 128 -34.57 11.02 -34.47
N SER A 129 -33.91 11.70 -35.39
CA SER A 129 -33.88 13.16 -35.45
C SER A 129 -32.99 13.87 -34.44
N ARG A 130 -31.68 13.99 -34.76
CA ARG A 130 -30.89 15.23 -34.59
C ARG A 130 -29.69 15.23 -35.54
N LEU A 131 -29.88 15.64 -36.81
CA LEU A 131 -28.77 16.12 -37.64
C LEU A 131 -29.24 17.16 -38.67
N THR A 132 -28.99 18.43 -38.30
CA THR A 132 -28.60 19.58 -39.14
C THR A 132 -29.30 19.81 -40.48
N LYS A 133 -30.12 20.87 -40.54
CA LYS A 133 -30.13 21.78 -41.69
C LYS A 133 -30.65 23.16 -41.28
N ASP A 134 -29.71 24.06 -41.02
CA ASP A 134 -29.78 25.50 -41.32
C ASP A 134 -28.34 26.01 -41.48
#